data_AF-A0A919I790-F1
#
_entry.id   AF-A0A919I790-F1
#
_cell.length_a   1.000
_cell.length_b   1.000
_cell.length_c   1.000
_cell.angle_alpha   90.00
_cell.angle_beta   90.00
_cell.angle_gamma   90.00
#
_symmetry.space_group_name_H-M   'P 1'
#
loop_
_entity.id
_entity.type
_entity.pdbx_description
1 polymer ?
#
loop_
_entity_poly.entity_id
_entity_poly.type
_entity_poly.pdbx_seq_one_letter_code
_entity_poly.pdbx_strand_id
1 'polypeptide(L)'
;MATPQNPFILADGKKPSCMEMLQSILDGEATSEQKDYFKKHLDGCMSCYKSYNLDMAIKELLQSKCCGGDCPEDLVAQIKAKINSTSV
;
A
#
# COMPACT_ATOMS: atom_id res chain seq x y z
N MET A 1 -9.38 -4.25 -30.37
CA MET A 1 -10.23 -4.30 -29.16
C MET A 1 -9.28 -4.41 -27.98
N ALA A 2 -9.04 -3.32 -27.25
CA ALA A 2 -8.10 -3.31 -26.13
C ALA A 2 -8.82 -3.85 -24.88
N THR A 3 -8.56 -5.11 -24.55
CA THR A 3 -8.98 -5.71 -23.28
C THR A 3 -8.39 -4.85 -22.14
N PRO A 4 -9.15 -4.48 -21.10
CA PRO A 4 -8.56 -3.76 -19.97
C PRO A 4 -7.56 -4.69 -19.30
N GLN A 5 -6.27 -4.41 -19.48
CA GLN A 5 -5.18 -5.14 -18.86
C GLN A 5 -5.35 -4.99 -17.35
N ASN A 6 -5.60 -6.08 -16.63
CA ASN A 6 -5.59 -6.04 -15.16
C ASN A 6 -4.15 -5.74 -14.73
N PRO A 7 -3.85 -4.59 -14.11
CA PRO A 7 -2.49 -4.22 -13.78
C PRO A 7 -1.89 -5.08 -12.65
N PHE A 8 -2.67 -6.00 -12.08
CA PHE A 8 -2.20 -7.02 -11.14
C PHE A 8 -1.93 -8.39 -11.79
N ILE A 9 -1.82 -8.53 -13.13
CA ILE A 9 -1.44 -9.83 -13.73
C ILE A 9 -0.11 -10.30 -13.13
N LEU A 10 -0.16 -11.39 -12.35
CA LEU A 10 1.02 -12.12 -11.89
C LEU A 10 1.67 -12.81 -13.09
N ALA A 11 3.01 -12.96 -13.08
CA ALA A 11 3.80 -13.48 -14.20
C ALA A 11 3.34 -14.84 -14.77
N ASP A 12 2.53 -15.59 -14.01
CA ASP A 12 1.93 -16.88 -14.38
C ASP A 12 0.60 -16.76 -15.18
N GLY A 13 0.14 -15.54 -15.50
CA GLY A 13 -1.09 -15.31 -16.26
C GLY A 13 -2.39 -15.52 -15.47
N LYS A 14 -2.30 -15.81 -14.17
CA LYS A 14 -3.44 -15.95 -13.27
C LYS A 14 -3.95 -14.58 -12.84
N LYS A 15 -5.27 -14.36 -12.95
CA LYS A 15 -5.94 -13.19 -12.37
C LYS A 15 -5.85 -13.33 -10.84
N PRO A 16 -5.23 -12.40 -10.12
CA PRO A 16 -5.16 -12.48 -8.66
C PRO A 16 -6.55 -12.37 -8.06
N SER A 17 -6.70 -12.98 -6.88
CA SER A 17 -7.94 -12.83 -6.11
C SER A 17 -8.09 -11.40 -5.59
N CYS A 18 -9.31 -10.98 -5.23
CA CYS A 18 -9.55 -9.71 -4.53
C CYS A 18 -8.61 -9.50 -3.34
N MET A 19 -8.36 -10.58 -2.59
CA MET A 19 -7.52 -10.57 -1.39
C MET A 19 -6.07 -10.24 -1.73
N GLU A 20 -5.53 -10.82 -2.79
CA GLU A 20 -4.14 -10.58 -3.19
C GLU A 20 -3.95 -9.16 -3.73
N MET A 21 -4.90 -8.64 -4.49
CA MET A 21 -4.87 -7.23 -4.92
C MET A 21 -4.91 -6.28 -3.73
N LEU A 22 -5.72 -6.61 -2.72
CA LEU A 22 -5.82 -5.86 -1.47
C LEU A 22 -4.49 -5.88 -0.70
N GLN A 23 -3.87 -7.04 -0.55
CA GLN A 23 -2.58 -7.19 0.12
C GLN A 23 -1.49 -6.33 -0.54
N SER A 24 -1.34 -6.38 -1.86
CA SER A 24 -0.35 -5.53 -2.56
C SER A 24 -0.59 -4.02 -2.34
N ILE A 25 -1.84 -3.59 -2.16
CA ILE A 25 -2.16 -2.20 -1.82
C ILE A 25 -1.75 -1.88 -0.38
N LEU A 26 -1.99 -2.80 0.56
CA LEU A 26 -1.65 -2.63 1.97
C LEU A 26 -0.14 -2.66 2.22
N ASP A 27 0.60 -3.53 1.54
CA ASP A 27 2.07 -3.60 1.60
C ASP A 27 2.76 -2.40 0.92
N GLY A 28 2.01 -1.63 0.13
CA GLY A 28 2.53 -0.44 -0.56
C GLY A 28 3.26 -0.74 -1.86
N GLU A 29 3.20 -1.99 -2.32
CA GLU A 29 3.76 -2.46 -3.60
C GLU A 29 2.88 -2.09 -4.80
N ALA A 30 1.62 -1.70 -4.57
CA ALA A 30 0.71 -1.29 -5.63
C ALA A 30 0.98 0.12 -6.18
N THR A 31 1.10 0.21 -7.50
CA THR A 31 1.16 1.44 -8.29
C THR A 31 -0.17 2.21 -8.28
N SER A 32 -0.12 3.48 -8.68
CA SER A 32 -1.31 4.35 -8.78
C SER A 32 -2.38 3.77 -9.71
N GLU A 33 -1.96 3.13 -10.81
CA GLU A 33 -2.86 2.50 -11.79
C GLU A 33 -3.55 1.26 -11.21
N GLN A 34 -2.82 0.45 -10.44
CA GLN A 34 -3.37 -0.70 -9.69
C GLN A 34 -4.39 -0.26 -8.64
N LYS A 35 -4.13 0.83 -7.93
CA LYS A 35 -5.07 1.40 -6.95
C LYS A 35 -6.37 1.87 -7.61
N ASP A 36 -6.30 2.51 -8.78
CA ASP A 36 -7.48 2.98 -9.50
C ASP A 36 -8.32 1.81 -10.05
N TYR A 37 -7.67 0.77 -10.58
CA TYR A 37 -8.33 -0.46 -11.00
C TYR A 37 -9.05 -1.15 -9.82
N PHE A 38 -8.37 -1.28 -8.68
CA PHE A 38 -8.97 -1.88 -7.50
C PHE A 38 -10.14 -1.04 -6.96
N LYS A 39 -10.04 0.30 -6.95
CA LYS A 39 -11.15 1.18 -6.58
C LYS A 39 -12.39 1.00 -7.47
N LYS A 40 -12.20 0.85 -8.78
CA LYS A 40 -13.31 0.53 -9.71
C LYS A 40 -13.88 -0.87 -9.44
N HIS A 41 -13.05 -1.83 -9.07
CA HIS A 41 -13.49 -3.18 -8.71
C HIS A 41 -14.23 -3.24 -7.36
N LEU A 42 -13.84 -2.41 -6.40
CA LEU A 42 -14.48 -2.29 -5.09
C LEU A 42 -15.96 -1.89 -5.19
N ASP A 43 -16.31 -1.01 -6.14
CA ASP A 43 -17.69 -0.58 -6.38
C ASP A 43 -18.62 -1.74 -6.79
N GLY A 44 -18.08 -2.72 -7.53
CA GLY A 44 -18.80 -3.92 -7.96
C GLY A 44 -18.77 -5.09 -6.98
N CYS A 45 -17.96 -5.04 -5.91
CA CYS A 45 -17.74 -6.18 -5.02
C CYS A 45 -17.81 -5.79 -3.53
N MET A 46 -19.04 -5.84 -2.98
CA MET A 46 -19.35 -5.55 -1.58
C MET A 46 -18.50 -6.34 -0.57
N SER A 47 -18.19 -7.61 -0.87
CA SER A 47 -17.35 -8.45 0.00
C SER A 47 -15.92 -7.90 0.11
N CYS A 48 -15.36 -7.42 -0.99
CA CYS A 48 -14.00 -6.87 -1.02
C CYS A 48 -13.94 -5.49 -0.33
N TYR A 49 -15.00 -4.68 -0.41
CA TYR A 49 -15.12 -3.41 0.31
C TYR A 49 -15.07 -3.58 1.82
N LYS A 50 -15.80 -4.56 2.36
CA LYS A 50 -15.83 -4.80 3.81
C LYS A 50 -14.45 -5.23 4.35
N SER A 51 -13.77 -6.14 3.65
CA SER A 51 -12.41 -6.57 4.02
C SER A 51 -11.42 -5.43 3.92
N TYR A 52 -11.41 -4.68 2.80
CA TYR A 52 -10.53 -3.53 2.61
C TYR A 52 -10.68 -2.49 3.72
N ASN A 53 -11.91 -2.13 4.09
CA ASN A 53 -12.16 -1.13 5.12
C ASN A 53 -11.66 -1.61 6.49
N LEU A 54 -11.89 -2.89 6.83
CA LEU A 54 -11.39 -3.46 8.07
C LEU A 54 -9.85 -3.47 8.13
N ASP A 55 -9.19 -3.99 7.10
CA ASP A 55 -7.73 -4.06 7.03
C ASP A 55 -7.09 -2.66 7.03
N MET A 56 -7.70 -1.69 6.35
CA MET A 56 -7.24 -0.31 6.36
C MET A 56 -7.40 0.35 7.73
N ALA A 57 -8.53 0.14 8.41
CA ALA A 57 -8.73 0.63 9.77
C ALA A 57 -7.72 0.02 10.76
N ILE A 58 -7.37 -1.26 10.58
CA ILE A 58 -6.32 -1.91 11.36
C ILE A 58 -4.96 -1.27 11.07
N LYS A 59 -4.63 -1.03 9.79
CA LYS A 59 -3.39 -0.36 9.38
C LYS A 59 -3.30 1.05 9.99
N GLU A 60 -4.38 1.83 9.95
CA GLU A 60 -4.45 3.16 10.54
C GLU A 60 -4.29 3.11 12.07
N LEU A 61 -4.88 2.11 12.73
CA LEU A 61 -4.73 1.92 14.18
C LEU A 61 -3.30 1.55 14.55
N LEU A 62 -2.66 0.64 13.81
CA LEU A 62 -1.25 0.29 14.01
C LEU A 62 -0.32 1.49 13.78
N GLN A 63 -0.59 2.28 12.73
CA GLN A 63 0.11 3.54 12.51
C GLN A 63 -0.12 4.49 13.68
N SER A 64 -1.34 4.72 14.13
CA SER A 64 -1.60 5.66 15.23
C SER A 64 -1.04 5.21 16.59
N LYS A 65 -1.07 3.91 16.90
CA LYS A 65 -0.81 3.40 18.27
C LYS A 65 0.52 2.68 18.45
N CYS A 66 1.11 2.12 17.39
CA CYS A 66 2.30 1.30 17.51
C CYS A 66 3.51 1.88 16.75
N CYS A 67 3.29 2.45 15.56
CA CYS A 67 4.40 2.76 14.62
C CYS A 67 4.42 4.21 14.09
N GLY A 68 3.53 5.08 14.55
CA GLY A 68 3.38 6.46 14.05
C GLY A 68 3.52 7.51 15.13
N GLY A 69 4.34 7.24 16.15
CA GLY A 69 4.99 8.32 16.85
C GLY A 69 5.97 8.99 15.90
N ASP A 70 5.96 10.32 15.82
CA ASP A 70 6.97 11.09 15.11
C ASP A 70 8.37 10.57 15.49
N CYS A 71 9.20 10.34 14.48
CA CYS A 71 10.58 9.94 14.71
C CYS A 71 11.23 11.00 15.61
N PRO A 72 11.80 10.63 16.77
CA PRO A 72 12.31 11.61 17.72
C PRO A 72 13.28 12.55 17.02
N GLU A 73 13.05 13.86 17.17
CA GLU A 73 13.78 14.91 16.42
C GLU A 73 15.30 14.77 16.58
N ASP A 74 15.74 14.29 17.75
CA ASP A 74 17.13 13.99 18.05
C ASP A 74 17.73 12.94 17.09
N LEU A 75 17.02 11.84 16.83
CA LEU A 75 17.45 10.81 15.88
C LEU A 75 17.49 11.37 14.45
N VAL A 76 16.51 12.18 14.06
CA VAL A 76 16.47 12.84 12.75
C VAL A 76 17.66 13.80 12.59
N ALA A 77 17.98 14.58 13.62
CA ALA A 77 19.11 15.49 13.63
C ALA A 77 20.46 14.74 13.53
N GLN A 78 20.61 13.64 14.28
CA GLN A 78 21.81 12.79 14.23
C GLN A 78 22.01 12.17 12.84
N ILE A 79 20.96 11.63 12.22
CA ILE A 79 21.01 11.05 10.88
C ILE A 79 21.39 12.12 9.84
N LYS A 80 20.74 13.29 9.88
CA LYS A 80 21.07 14.42 8.98
C LYS A 80 22.51 14.88 9.13
N ALA A 81 23.02 14.99 10.36
CA ALA A 81 24.41 15.36 10.61
C ALA A 81 25.37 14.34 9.99
N LYS A 82 25.07 13.05 10.12
CA LYS A 82 25.93 11.97 9.60
C LYS A 82 25.94 11.91 8.07
N ILE A 83 24.80 12.13 7.41
CA ILE A 83 24.71 12.20 5.94
C ILE A 83 25.55 13.38 5.41
N ASN A 84 25.42 14.56 6.03
CA ASN A 84 26.19 15.74 5.62
C ASN A 84 27.69 15.58 5.85
N SER A 85 28.09 14.87 6.92
CA SER A 85 29.50 14.60 7.22
C SER A 85 30.17 13.59 6.28
N THR A 86 29.41 12.77 5.54
CA THR A 86 29.95 11.72 4.64
C THR A 86 29.91 12.12 3.16
N SER A 87 29.39 13.31 2.82
CA SER A 87 29.56 13.90 1.48
C SER A 87 30.93 14.58 1.37
N VAL A 88 31.98 13.78 1.27
CA VAL A 88 33.32 14.19 0.79
C VAL A 88 33.59 13.50 -0.53
#